data_AF-A0A936PVS7-F1
#
_entry.id   AF-A0A936PVS7-F1
#
_cell.length_a   1.000
_cell.length_b   1.000
_cell.length_c   1.000
_cell.angle_alpha   90.00
_cell.angle_beta   90.00
_cell.angle_gamma   90.00
#
_symmetry.space_group_name_H-M   'P 1'
#
loop_
_entity.id
_entity.type
_entity.pdbx_description
1 polymer ?
#
loop_
_entity_poly.entity_id
_entity_poly.type
_entity_poly.pdbx_seq_one_letter_code
_entity_poly.pdbx_strand_id
1 'polypeptide(L)'
;MRPLLMPLLLLTVALTACKGGAPELDDRDGDGALSDVDCDDDDAAVSPGAVEACDGIDNNCDGLIDDEDPAVDASGGVTVSVDNDGDGFGAEGGEVMRCVVPSGYATLEGDCDDGDAAVNPDAEEVCDERDNNCDGLVDDEDPAVNILGGVISYLDADGDGFGADDEQILRCVMPSGYVTAEGDCDDGDAAVNPSALEICANGVDDDCSGDATGCGLYGALSPNDANVTFTGLRTNSAAEKALSVGDINGDGYEDLLLGDSAWAEWGEEDDGKDAAYGRAYILYGPITANLNLNSDNDAPIDGGSRTRWIADSVASGGDLDGDGFDEIVIGAPAHSGYPWTDPGLVGLQYGDASKASGNMTVNDTDANFFGDAHDSDTIPYFGDHVTFVGDLNGDGYDDLAASAPYFDIYEHKSWGKLIYDVGAVYVIAGSATRHTGQSYVNDVAGLSITGTVKDDRLGLEQGISEPIDLDGDGLNDLVIGQFGAFQRGSVHL
;
A
#
# COMPACT_ATOMS: atom_id res chain seq x y z
N MET A 1 -63.16 132.27 -6.05
CA MET A 1 -63.92 132.93 -4.95
C MET A 1 -64.92 131.93 -4.37
N ARG A 2 -65.52 132.22 -3.20
CA ARG A 2 -66.67 131.49 -2.61
C ARG A 2 -67.89 131.45 -3.56
N PRO A 3 -68.97 130.67 -3.30
CA PRO A 3 -69.26 129.79 -2.14
C PRO A 3 -69.20 128.29 -2.58
N LEU A 4 -70.10 127.30 -2.38
CA LEU A 4 -71.46 127.16 -1.80
C LEU A 4 -71.64 125.73 -1.22
N LEU A 5 -72.86 125.14 -1.24
CA LEU A 5 -73.27 123.98 -0.42
C LEU A 5 -73.75 122.77 -1.26
N MET A 6 -73.51 121.58 -0.70
CA MET A 6 -74.47 120.48 -0.39
C MET A 6 -75.85 120.45 -1.09
N PRO A 7 -76.36 119.25 -1.42
CA PRO A 7 -77.26 118.62 -0.43
C PRO A 7 -76.93 117.16 -0.10
N LEU A 8 -77.56 116.67 0.98
CA LEU A 8 -77.50 115.30 1.50
C LEU A 8 -78.56 114.41 0.83
N LEU A 9 -78.24 113.15 0.52
CA LEU A 9 -79.23 112.12 0.23
C LEU A 9 -78.77 110.76 0.75
N LEU A 10 -79.62 110.07 1.51
CA LEU A 10 -79.41 108.67 1.89
C LEU A 10 -79.91 107.75 0.77
N LEU A 11 -79.16 106.70 0.47
CA LEU A 11 -79.70 105.48 -0.14
C LEU A 11 -78.94 104.26 0.42
N THR A 12 -79.66 103.18 0.70
CA THR A 12 -79.14 102.00 1.40
C THR A 12 -78.32 101.10 0.50
N VAL A 13 -77.17 100.62 1.00
CA VAL A 13 -76.36 99.58 0.35
C VAL A 13 -76.92 98.20 0.69
N ALA A 14 -77.06 97.35 -0.33
CA ALA A 14 -77.11 95.89 -0.17
C ALA A 14 -75.90 95.32 -0.91
N LEU A 15 -75.11 94.48 -0.24
CA LEU A 15 -73.83 93.99 -0.75
C LEU A 15 -73.87 92.45 -0.81
N THR A 16 -73.95 91.89 -2.01
CA THR A 16 -73.89 90.44 -2.20
C THR A 16 -72.44 89.98 -2.21
N ALA A 17 -72.08 89.06 -1.32
CA ALA A 17 -70.71 88.59 -1.16
C ALA A 17 -70.43 87.33 -2.00
N CYS A 18 -69.23 87.26 -2.58
CA CYS A 18 -68.59 86.00 -2.91
C CYS A 18 -67.48 85.73 -1.89
N LYS A 19 -67.39 84.50 -1.40
CA LYS A 19 -66.20 83.92 -0.78
C LYS A 19 -65.93 82.60 -1.48
N GLY A 20 -64.70 82.41 -1.98
CA GLY A 20 -64.14 81.07 -2.06
C GLY A 20 -63.61 80.72 -0.66
N GLY A 21 -63.89 79.50 -0.19
CA GLY A 21 -63.14 78.89 0.90
C GLY A 21 -61.84 78.29 0.37
N ALA A 22 -60.90 78.02 1.28
CA ALA A 22 -59.99 76.89 1.10
C ALA A 22 -60.80 75.57 1.14
N PRO A 23 -60.22 74.39 0.83
CA PRO A 23 -60.75 73.15 1.38
C PRO A 23 -60.94 73.31 2.91
N GLU A 24 -62.04 72.77 3.40
CA GLU A 24 -62.32 72.67 4.82
C GLU A 24 -61.58 71.40 5.28
N LEU A 25 -60.57 71.58 6.14
CA LEU A 25 -59.84 70.47 6.74
C LEU A 25 -60.79 69.79 7.71
N ASP A 26 -60.96 68.48 7.56
CA ASP A 26 -61.95 67.68 8.29
C ASP A 26 -61.24 66.51 8.97
N ASP A 27 -61.82 66.07 10.08
CA ASP A 27 -61.42 64.96 10.94
C ASP A 27 -62.41 63.82 10.64
N ARG A 28 -62.00 62.82 9.85
CA ARG A 28 -62.94 61.93 9.14
C ARG A 28 -63.19 60.62 9.87
N ASP A 29 -62.16 60.01 10.43
CA ASP A 29 -62.26 58.81 11.27
C ASP A 29 -62.58 59.12 12.75
N GLY A 30 -62.16 60.29 13.24
CA GLY A 30 -62.53 60.88 14.53
C GLY A 30 -61.46 60.83 15.62
N ASP A 31 -60.17 60.68 15.30
CA ASP A 31 -59.10 60.66 16.30
C ASP A 31 -58.64 62.05 16.80
N GLY A 32 -58.85 63.09 16.00
CA GLY A 32 -58.50 64.49 16.28
C GLY A 32 -57.33 65.06 15.47
N ALA A 33 -56.76 64.31 14.53
CA ALA A 33 -55.93 64.83 13.45
C ALA A 33 -56.76 65.67 12.44
N LEU A 34 -56.10 66.16 11.39
CA LEU A 34 -56.73 66.89 10.29
C LEU A 34 -56.02 66.53 8.98
N SER A 35 -56.77 66.51 7.89
CA SER A 35 -56.34 66.12 6.53
C SER A 35 -55.26 67.01 5.85
N ASP A 36 -54.42 67.73 6.62
CA ASP A 36 -53.16 68.35 6.18
C ASP A 36 -51.94 67.98 7.04
N VAL A 37 -52.13 67.16 8.09
CA VAL A 37 -51.09 66.57 8.94
C VAL A 37 -51.26 65.06 9.15
N ASP A 38 -52.48 64.56 8.97
CA ASP A 38 -52.86 63.15 8.91
C ASP A 38 -52.21 62.45 7.69
N CYS A 39 -51.89 61.15 7.82
CA CYS A 39 -51.31 60.35 6.75
C CYS A 39 -52.23 59.24 6.19
N ASP A 40 -53.33 58.87 6.86
CA ASP A 40 -54.46 58.15 6.24
C ASP A 40 -55.81 58.53 6.87
N ASP A 41 -56.44 59.59 6.33
CA ASP A 41 -57.74 60.13 6.75
C ASP A 41 -58.89 59.09 6.95
N ASP A 42 -58.74 57.83 6.52
CA ASP A 42 -59.75 56.77 6.63
C ASP A 42 -59.46 55.76 7.79
N ASP A 43 -58.35 55.86 8.55
CA ASP A 43 -58.01 54.96 9.68
C ASP A 43 -57.40 55.65 10.93
N ALA A 44 -58.22 55.79 11.99
CA ALA A 44 -57.93 56.37 13.31
C ALA A 44 -56.85 55.65 14.16
N ALA A 45 -56.01 54.82 13.55
CA ALA A 45 -54.78 54.28 14.11
C ALA A 45 -53.51 54.94 13.53
N VAL A 46 -53.64 55.73 12.45
CA VAL A 46 -52.55 56.22 11.60
C VAL A 46 -52.50 57.75 11.61
N SER A 47 -51.97 58.35 12.68
CA SER A 47 -51.99 59.82 12.85
C SER A 47 -50.89 60.41 13.74
N PRO A 48 -50.62 61.74 13.66
CA PRO A 48 -49.54 62.43 14.38
C PRO A 48 -49.47 62.21 15.89
N GLY A 49 -48.60 61.28 16.30
CA GLY A 49 -48.39 60.91 17.71
C GLY A 49 -49.23 59.73 18.21
N ALA A 50 -49.72 58.88 17.31
CA ALA A 50 -50.07 57.50 17.61
C ALA A 50 -48.85 56.70 18.13
N VAL A 51 -49.06 55.41 18.42
CA VAL A 51 -47.96 54.48 18.73
C VAL A 51 -47.66 53.68 17.48
N GLU A 52 -46.43 53.78 17.00
CA GLU A 52 -45.90 52.96 15.90
C GLU A 52 -45.89 51.48 16.30
N ALA A 53 -46.37 50.61 15.41
CA ALA A 53 -46.49 49.18 15.61
C ALA A 53 -45.81 48.42 14.46
N CYS A 54 -45.39 47.18 14.71
CA CYS A 54 -44.82 46.31 13.68
C CYS A 54 -45.88 45.82 12.67
N ASP A 55 -46.33 46.68 11.75
CA ASP A 55 -47.26 46.33 10.67
C ASP A 55 -46.88 46.85 9.26
N GLY A 56 -45.78 47.60 9.13
CA GLY A 56 -45.30 48.12 7.86
C GLY A 56 -45.94 49.44 7.40
N ILE A 57 -46.61 50.17 8.30
CA ILE A 57 -47.22 51.47 8.07
C ILE A 57 -46.61 52.48 9.05
N ASP A 58 -46.24 53.68 8.58
CA ASP A 58 -45.92 54.86 9.40
C ASP A 58 -47.19 55.27 10.17
N ASN A 59 -47.45 54.67 11.33
CA ASN A 59 -48.67 54.89 12.10
C ASN A 59 -48.64 56.27 12.78
N ASN A 60 -47.45 56.84 13.05
CA ASN A 60 -47.33 58.11 13.77
C ASN A 60 -47.08 59.35 12.87
N CYS A 61 -47.00 59.16 11.56
CA CYS A 61 -46.83 60.15 10.50
C CYS A 61 -45.54 61.00 10.58
N ASP A 62 -44.43 60.50 11.14
CA ASP A 62 -43.15 61.23 11.20
C ASP A 62 -42.19 60.94 10.03
N GLY A 63 -42.48 59.89 9.24
CA GLY A 63 -41.73 59.49 8.06
C GLY A 63 -40.71 58.37 8.28
N LEU A 64 -40.74 57.72 9.45
CA LEU A 64 -40.07 56.46 9.76
C LEU A 64 -41.11 55.32 9.76
N ILE A 65 -40.67 54.05 9.66
CA ILE A 65 -41.55 52.87 9.64
C ILE A 65 -40.88 51.75 10.46
N ASP A 66 -41.65 51.03 11.28
CA ASP A 66 -41.22 49.79 11.95
C ASP A 66 -39.85 49.96 12.69
N ASP A 67 -38.85 49.15 12.33
CA ASP A 67 -37.48 49.15 12.89
C ASP A 67 -36.66 50.42 12.57
N GLU A 68 -37.16 51.33 11.72
CA GLU A 68 -36.53 52.63 11.48
C GLU A 68 -36.98 53.72 12.49
N ASP A 69 -38.09 53.53 13.23
CA ASP A 69 -38.61 54.48 14.22
C ASP A 69 -38.10 54.21 15.67
N PRO A 70 -37.42 55.18 16.32
CA PRO A 70 -37.10 55.11 17.75
C PRO A 70 -38.29 55.06 18.74
N ALA A 71 -39.55 55.22 18.29
CA ALA A 71 -40.76 55.18 19.11
C ALA A 71 -41.59 53.88 18.98
N VAL A 72 -41.17 52.91 18.15
CA VAL A 72 -41.90 51.66 17.87
C VAL A 72 -42.22 50.81 19.11
N ASP A 73 -43.47 50.37 19.22
CA ASP A 73 -43.90 49.30 20.13
C ASP A 73 -43.61 47.93 19.49
N ALA A 74 -42.38 47.46 19.70
CA ALA A 74 -41.91 46.16 19.26
C ALA A 74 -42.72 44.96 19.84
N SER A 75 -43.77 45.16 20.66
CA SER A 75 -44.65 44.10 21.17
C SER A 75 -45.34 43.27 20.06
N GLY A 76 -45.40 43.77 18.83
CA GLY A 76 -45.87 43.03 17.64
C GLY A 76 -44.78 42.30 16.85
N GLY A 77 -43.50 42.53 17.17
CA GLY A 77 -42.36 42.02 16.43
C GLY A 77 -42.05 40.54 16.66
N VAL A 78 -41.10 40.04 15.88
CA VAL A 78 -40.49 38.70 16.04
C VAL A 78 -39.18 38.81 16.80
N THR A 79 -38.89 37.80 17.62
CA THR A 79 -37.54 37.61 18.18
C THR A 79 -36.63 36.99 17.13
N VAL A 80 -35.42 37.51 17.02
CA VAL A 80 -34.37 37.02 16.11
C VAL A 80 -33.00 37.05 16.77
N SER A 81 -32.16 36.06 16.47
CA SER A 81 -30.73 36.05 16.78
C SER A 81 -29.90 36.29 15.51
N VAL A 82 -28.61 36.60 15.67
CA VAL A 82 -27.66 36.61 14.54
C VAL A 82 -27.54 35.20 13.96
N ASP A 83 -27.40 35.14 12.64
CA ASP A 83 -27.19 33.93 11.83
C ASP A 83 -26.02 34.27 10.90
N ASN A 84 -24.82 33.79 11.23
CA ASN A 84 -23.56 34.19 10.59
C ASN A 84 -22.99 33.11 9.63
N ASP A 85 -23.37 31.84 9.77
CA ASP A 85 -23.02 30.79 8.80
C ASP A 85 -24.11 30.52 7.73
N GLY A 86 -25.38 30.79 8.03
CA GLY A 86 -26.50 30.71 7.09
C GLY A 86 -27.37 29.45 7.16
N ASP A 87 -27.34 28.67 8.25
CA ASP A 87 -28.17 27.46 8.37
C ASP A 87 -29.66 27.73 8.68
N GLY A 88 -29.97 28.84 9.35
CA GLY A 88 -31.32 29.29 9.69
C GLY A 88 -31.72 29.18 11.17
N PHE A 89 -30.83 28.68 12.03
CA PHE A 89 -30.80 28.94 13.47
C PHE A 89 -29.92 30.16 13.78
N GLY A 90 -29.90 30.59 15.04
CA GLY A 90 -29.06 31.70 15.45
C GLY A 90 -28.69 31.69 16.93
N ALA A 91 -27.55 32.31 17.20
CA ALA A 91 -26.78 32.21 18.44
C ALA A 91 -27.60 32.34 19.74
N GLU A 92 -27.36 31.42 20.68
CA GLU A 92 -27.90 31.45 22.05
C GLU A 92 -27.51 32.76 22.78
N GLY A 93 -28.47 33.41 23.46
CA GLY A 93 -28.23 34.62 24.24
C GLY A 93 -28.03 35.90 23.41
N GLY A 94 -28.23 35.82 22.08
CA GLY A 94 -28.13 36.93 21.13
C GLY A 94 -29.45 37.64 20.83
N GLU A 95 -30.53 37.35 21.56
CA GLU A 95 -31.90 37.57 21.10
C GLU A 95 -32.29 39.06 21.07
N VAL A 96 -32.79 39.52 19.92
CA VAL A 96 -33.36 40.87 19.75
C VAL A 96 -34.73 40.83 19.09
N MET A 97 -35.65 41.65 19.59
CA MET A 97 -36.96 41.86 18.96
C MET A 97 -36.82 42.83 17.78
N ARG A 98 -37.43 42.50 16.65
CA ARG A 98 -37.51 43.32 15.43
C ARG A 98 -38.87 43.19 14.76
N CYS A 99 -39.30 44.21 14.03
CA CYS A 99 -40.51 44.11 13.21
C CYS A 99 -40.26 43.29 11.92
N VAL A 100 -39.08 43.43 11.31
CA VAL A 100 -38.67 42.71 10.10
C VAL A 100 -37.36 41.95 10.32
N VAL A 101 -37.33 40.67 9.95
CA VAL A 101 -36.12 39.82 9.98
C VAL A 101 -35.07 40.36 8.97
N PRO A 102 -33.89 40.84 9.42
CA PRO A 102 -32.84 41.30 8.52
C PRO A 102 -32.08 40.12 7.89
N SER A 103 -31.31 40.37 6.84
CA SER A 103 -30.36 39.38 6.31
C SER A 103 -29.23 39.11 7.30
N GLY A 104 -28.93 37.83 7.59
CA GLY A 104 -27.96 37.42 8.62
C GLY A 104 -28.56 37.38 10.03
N TYR A 105 -29.85 37.06 10.12
CA TYR A 105 -30.59 36.83 11.35
C TYR A 105 -31.60 35.69 11.15
N ALA A 106 -31.69 34.80 12.13
CA ALA A 106 -32.62 33.68 12.16
C ALA A 106 -33.85 33.95 13.04
N THR A 107 -34.88 33.11 12.86
CA THR A 107 -36.09 33.07 13.72
C THR A 107 -36.22 31.76 14.51
N LEU A 108 -35.27 30.85 14.34
CA LEU A 108 -35.06 29.69 15.21
C LEU A 108 -33.91 30.04 16.16
N GLU A 109 -34.05 29.62 17.41
CA GLU A 109 -33.15 29.96 18.52
C GLU A 109 -32.41 28.69 18.98
N GLY A 110 -31.22 28.84 19.57
CA GLY A 110 -30.50 27.75 20.24
C GLY A 110 -29.34 27.14 19.47
N ASP A 111 -28.83 27.82 18.44
CA ASP A 111 -27.53 27.48 17.87
C ASP A 111 -26.41 27.81 18.90
N CYS A 112 -25.48 26.86 19.04
CA CYS A 112 -24.41 26.87 20.02
C CYS A 112 -23.00 27.12 19.43
N ASP A 113 -22.85 27.23 18.10
CA ASP A 113 -21.61 27.60 17.41
C ASP A 113 -21.88 28.26 16.02
N ASP A 114 -22.47 29.47 16.03
CA ASP A 114 -22.80 30.46 14.95
C ASP A 114 -21.67 30.75 13.89
N GLY A 115 -20.61 29.94 13.85
CA GLY A 115 -19.62 29.90 12.79
C GLY A 115 -19.55 28.57 12.01
N ASP A 116 -20.40 27.58 12.32
CA ASP A 116 -20.34 26.22 11.78
C ASP A 116 -21.74 25.59 11.60
N ALA A 117 -22.31 25.79 10.40
CA ALA A 117 -23.63 25.31 9.90
C ALA A 117 -23.89 23.78 9.94
N ALA A 118 -23.09 23.02 10.68
CA ALA A 118 -23.30 21.63 11.05
C ALA A 118 -23.67 21.47 12.55
N VAL A 119 -23.68 22.55 13.34
CA VAL A 119 -23.92 22.56 14.78
C VAL A 119 -25.17 23.39 15.10
N ASN A 120 -26.33 22.73 15.19
CA ASN A 120 -27.61 23.38 15.44
C ASN A 120 -28.69 22.40 15.96
N PRO A 121 -29.81 22.89 16.53
CA PRO A 121 -30.90 22.05 17.06
C PRO A 121 -31.62 21.06 16.11
N ASP A 122 -31.38 21.08 14.79
CA ASP A 122 -31.90 20.09 13.83
C ASP A 122 -30.77 19.16 13.27
N ALA A 123 -29.53 19.29 13.76
CA ALA A 123 -28.37 18.50 13.33
C ALA A 123 -28.40 17.03 13.82
N GLU A 124 -27.55 16.20 13.22
CA GLU A 124 -27.31 14.81 13.64
C GLU A 124 -25.99 14.76 14.42
N GLU A 125 -26.05 14.39 15.71
CA GLU A 125 -24.89 14.18 16.57
C GLU A 125 -23.97 13.09 15.99
N VAL A 126 -22.67 13.37 15.92
CA VAL A 126 -21.63 12.44 15.43
C VAL A 126 -20.48 12.35 16.43
N CYS A 127 -19.66 11.31 16.31
CA CYS A 127 -18.47 11.14 17.14
C CYS A 127 -17.37 12.17 16.78
N ASP A 128 -17.39 13.38 17.36
CA ASP A 128 -16.40 14.44 17.10
C ASP A 128 -15.95 15.29 18.33
N GLU A 129 -16.29 14.86 19.55
CA GLU A 129 -16.04 15.57 20.83
C GLU A 129 -16.76 16.94 20.98
N ARG A 130 -17.82 17.20 20.20
CA ARG A 130 -18.68 18.40 20.31
C ARG A 130 -20.15 18.01 20.41
N ASP A 131 -20.92 18.85 21.10
CA ASP A 131 -22.38 18.87 21.04
C ASP A 131 -22.77 19.45 19.67
N ASN A 132 -23.21 18.62 18.72
CA ASN A 132 -23.61 19.07 17.40
C ASN A 132 -25.10 19.45 17.35
N ASN A 133 -25.94 18.81 18.17
CA ASN A 133 -27.39 19.04 18.17
C ASN A 133 -27.87 20.09 19.21
N CYS A 134 -26.94 20.69 19.94
CA CYS A 134 -27.16 21.71 20.97
C CYS A 134 -28.15 21.31 22.10
N ASP A 135 -28.31 20.02 22.41
CA ASP A 135 -29.17 19.56 23.53
C ASP A 135 -28.47 19.54 24.91
N GLY A 136 -27.14 19.70 24.93
CA GLY A 136 -26.30 19.73 26.13
C GLY A 136 -25.67 18.38 26.50
N LEU A 137 -25.74 17.39 25.59
CA LEU A 137 -25.01 16.12 25.63
C LEU A 137 -23.91 16.11 24.55
N VAL A 138 -23.00 15.14 24.59
CA VAL A 138 -21.87 15.02 23.65
C VAL A 138 -21.58 13.54 23.41
N ASP A 139 -21.33 13.12 22.18
CA ASP A 139 -20.84 11.78 21.83
C ASP A 139 -21.61 10.65 22.57
N ASP A 140 -20.92 9.95 23.47
CA ASP A 140 -21.37 8.79 24.23
C ASP A 140 -22.29 9.12 25.44
N GLU A 141 -22.49 10.41 25.72
CA GLU A 141 -23.51 10.89 26.65
C GLU A 141 -24.87 11.12 25.96
N ASP A 142 -24.93 11.33 24.63
CA ASP A 142 -26.19 11.54 23.88
C ASP A 142 -26.84 10.19 23.45
N PRO A 143 -28.09 9.90 23.83
CA PRO A 143 -28.84 8.75 23.31
C PRO A 143 -29.24 8.84 21.82
N ALA A 144 -29.01 9.96 21.11
CA ALA A 144 -29.28 10.14 19.69
C ALA A 144 -28.04 10.00 18.77
N VAL A 145 -26.82 9.90 19.32
CA VAL A 145 -25.55 9.88 18.59
C VAL A 145 -25.47 8.87 17.44
N ASN A 146 -24.97 9.34 16.30
CA ASN A 146 -24.65 8.52 15.14
C ASN A 146 -23.25 7.90 15.28
N ILE A 147 -23.22 6.72 15.91
CA ILE A 147 -22.04 5.86 16.12
C ILE A 147 -21.32 5.39 14.84
N LEU A 148 -21.68 5.85 13.63
CA LEU A 148 -21.01 5.49 12.39
C LEU A 148 -19.57 6.05 12.29
N GLY A 149 -19.25 7.10 13.06
CA GLY A 149 -17.88 7.56 13.28
C GLY A 149 -17.15 6.86 14.44
N GLY A 150 -17.81 5.94 15.16
CA GLY A 150 -17.29 5.33 16.38
C GLY A 150 -16.14 4.36 16.17
N VAL A 151 -15.37 4.17 17.23
CA VAL A 151 -14.26 3.22 17.33
C VAL A 151 -14.79 1.88 17.84
N ILE A 152 -14.45 0.79 17.15
CA ILE A 152 -14.62 -0.57 17.67
C ILE A 152 -13.53 -0.80 18.72
N SER A 153 -13.88 -1.33 19.88
CA SER A 153 -12.91 -1.69 20.91
C SER A 153 -13.28 -2.99 21.61
N TYR A 154 -12.26 -3.73 22.02
CA TYR A 154 -12.32 -5.07 22.61
C TYR A 154 -11.92 -4.96 24.08
N LEU A 155 -12.47 -5.81 24.95
CA LEU A 155 -12.13 -5.81 26.37
C LEU A 155 -10.68 -6.28 26.55
N ASP A 156 -9.92 -5.56 27.39
CA ASP A 156 -8.54 -5.89 27.82
C ASP A 156 -8.61 -6.12 29.33
N ALA A 157 -8.87 -7.37 29.75
CA ALA A 157 -9.22 -7.71 31.13
C ALA A 157 -8.00 -8.07 32.00
N ASP A 158 -6.87 -8.44 31.41
CA ASP A 158 -5.63 -8.71 32.13
C ASP A 158 -4.53 -7.63 31.99
N GLY A 159 -4.59 -6.79 30.95
CA GLY A 159 -3.78 -5.59 30.79
C GLY A 159 -2.56 -5.70 29.87
N ASP A 160 -2.54 -6.62 28.90
CA ASP A 160 -1.41 -6.77 27.97
C ASP A 160 -1.46 -5.84 26.74
N GLY A 161 -2.67 -5.43 26.32
CA GLY A 161 -2.91 -4.49 25.22
C GLY A 161 -3.64 -5.07 23.99
N PHE A 162 -3.94 -6.38 23.97
CA PHE A 162 -4.91 -7.01 23.07
C PHE A 162 -6.26 -7.18 23.76
N GLY A 163 -7.26 -7.73 23.05
CA GLY A 163 -8.58 -7.96 23.63
C GLY A 163 -9.45 -8.92 22.82
N ALA A 164 -10.41 -9.55 23.51
CA ALA A 164 -11.16 -10.69 22.99
C ALA A 164 -12.22 -10.33 21.93
N ASP A 165 -12.21 -11.08 20.82
CA ASP A 165 -13.09 -10.89 19.66
C ASP A 165 -14.60 -10.99 19.98
N ASP A 166 -15.01 -11.72 21.03
CA ASP A 166 -16.42 -12.01 21.33
C ASP A 166 -17.11 -11.01 22.29
N GLU A 167 -16.38 -10.10 22.94
CA GLU A 167 -16.92 -8.99 23.74
C GLU A 167 -16.61 -7.58 23.17
N GLN A 168 -16.59 -7.44 21.84
CA GLN A 168 -16.44 -6.14 21.18
C GLN A 168 -17.58 -5.14 21.50
N ILE A 169 -17.24 -3.85 21.61
CA ILE A 169 -18.16 -2.72 21.68
C ILE A 169 -17.86 -1.69 20.58
N LEU A 170 -18.83 -0.84 20.26
CA LEU A 170 -18.70 0.29 19.35
C LEU A 170 -19.18 1.55 20.06
N ARG A 171 -18.29 2.53 20.23
CA ARG A 171 -18.50 3.78 20.98
C ARG A 171 -17.75 4.93 20.30
N CYS A 172 -18.07 6.19 20.62
CA CYS A 172 -17.28 7.31 20.15
C CYS A 172 -15.94 7.39 20.90
N VAL A 173 -15.98 7.25 22.23
CA VAL A 173 -14.81 7.28 23.11
C VAL A 173 -14.54 5.88 23.67
N MET A 174 -13.32 5.39 23.46
CA MET A 174 -12.81 4.13 24.03
C MET A 174 -12.90 4.17 25.58
N PRO A 175 -13.65 3.25 26.22
CA PRO A 175 -13.68 3.17 27.68
C PRO A 175 -12.37 2.64 28.28
N SER A 176 -12.07 3.01 29.53
CA SER A 176 -10.90 2.48 30.25
C SER A 176 -11.00 0.96 30.48
N GLY A 177 -9.99 0.21 30.04
CA GLY A 177 -10.00 -1.27 30.04
C GLY A 177 -10.49 -1.89 28.74
N TYR A 178 -10.49 -1.10 27.64
CA TYR A 178 -10.71 -1.58 26.28
C TYR A 178 -9.55 -1.10 25.39
N VAL A 179 -9.32 -1.82 24.29
CA VAL A 179 -8.26 -1.55 23.28
C VAL A 179 -8.79 -1.68 21.85
N THR A 180 -8.03 -1.22 20.85
CA THR A 180 -8.35 -1.42 19.42
C THR A 180 -7.63 -2.61 18.77
N ALA A 181 -6.79 -3.34 19.52
CA ALA A 181 -6.12 -4.54 19.00
C ALA A 181 -7.00 -5.76 19.30
N GLU A 182 -7.36 -6.50 18.26
CA GLU A 182 -8.20 -7.70 18.30
C GLU A 182 -7.35 -8.98 18.28
N GLY A 183 -7.98 -10.15 18.45
CA GLY A 183 -7.35 -11.46 18.32
C GLY A 183 -6.76 -12.06 19.60
N ASP A 184 -7.08 -11.54 20.79
CA ASP A 184 -6.79 -12.25 22.04
C ASP A 184 -7.62 -13.55 22.13
N CYS A 185 -6.95 -14.63 22.53
CA CYS A 185 -7.52 -15.97 22.65
C CYS A 185 -7.60 -16.53 24.08
N ASP A 186 -7.03 -15.86 25.10
CA ASP A 186 -7.26 -16.12 26.53
C ASP A 186 -7.01 -14.86 27.40
N ASP A 187 -7.95 -13.89 27.33
CA ASP A 187 -8.13 -12.62 28.08
C ASP A 187 -8.14 -12.74 29.63
N GLY A 188 -7.49 -13.78 30.17
CA GLY A 188 -7.19 -14.00 31.57
C GLY A 188 -5.72 -14.35 31.86
N ASP A 189 -4.84 -14.43 30.87
CA ASP A 189 -3.39 -14.65 31.02
C ASP A 189 -2.55 -13.92 29.95
N ALA A 190 -2.17 -12.67 30.27
CA ALA A 190 -1.25 -11.69 29.64
C ALA A 190 0.11 -12.19 29.07
N ALA A 191 0.26 -13.50 28.89
CA ALA A 191 1.30 -14.17 28.12
C ALA A 191 0.77 -14.83 26.83
N VAL A 192 -0.55 -14.77 26.58
CA VAL A 192 -1.27 -15.42 25.47
C VAL A 192 -1.94 -14.33 24.61
N ASN A 193 -1.29 -13.90 23.53
CA ASN A 193 -1.81 -12.85 22.63
C ASN A 193 -1.07 -12.83 21.28
N PRO A 194 -1.60 -12.17 20.23
CA PRO A 194 -0.97 -12.08 18.90
C PRO A 194 0.44 -11.46 18.79
N SER A 195 1.04 -10.99 19.90
CA SER A 195 2.42 -10.50 19.97
C SER A 195 3.35 -11.31 20.89
N ALA A 196 2.83 -12.37 21.52
CA ALA A 196 3.58 -13.25 22.40
C ALA A 196 4.53 -14.18 21.61
N LEU A 197 5.14 -15.14 22.32
CA LEU A 197 6.05 -16.12 21.75
C LEU A 197 5.64 -17.52 22.20
N GLU A 198 5.10 -18.31 21.27
CA GLU A 198 4.68 -19.71 21.47
C GLU A 198 5.66 -20.53 22.33
N ILE A 199 5.14 -21.11 23.41
CA ILE A 199 5.88 -21.84 24.45
C ILE A 199 5.77 -23.35 24.22
N CYS A 200 6.14 -23.75 23.01
CA CYS A 200 6.63 -25.08 22.60
C CYS A 200 6.04 -26.27 23.40
N ALA A 201 4.82 -26.70 23.05
CA ALA A 201 4.18 -27.90 23.60
C ALA A 201 3.85 -27.84 25.11
N ASN A 202 3.54 -26.64 25.62
CA ASN A 202 2.64 -26.46 26.76
C ASN A 202 1.21 -26.97 26.46
N GLY A 203 0.76 -26.87 25.20
CA GLY A 203 -0.60 -27.18 24.76
C GLY A 203 -1.56 -25.98 24.83
N VAL A 204 -1.01 -24.76 24.77
CA VAL A 204 -1.70 -23.47 24.60
C VAL A 204 -1.30 -22.93 23.23
N ASP A 205 -2.07 -21.99 22.69
CA ASP A 205 -1.83 -21.26 21.44
C ASP A 205 -1.30 -19.88 21.84
N ASP A 206 -0.06 -19.79 22.38
CA ASP A 206 0.33 -18.56 23.10
C ASP A 206 0.40 -17.34 22.17
N ASP A 207 0.65 -17.52 20.86
CA ASP A 207 0.63 -16.45 19.85
C ASP A 207 -0.71 -16.29 19.10
N CYS A 208 -1.76 -17.00 19.55
CA CYS A 208 -3.11 -16.99 18.99
C CYS A 208 -3.17 -17.24 17.46
N SER A 209 -2.20 -17.95 16.89
CA SER A 209 -2.12 -18.25 15.46
C SER A 209 -3.07 -19.36 14.99
N GLY A 210 -3.71 -20.07 15.92
CA GLY A 210 -4.60 -21.20 15.66
C GLY A 210 -3.90 -22.56 15.74
N ASP A 211 -2.63 -22.61 16.16
CA ASP A 211 -1.87 -23.84 16.40
C ASP A 211 -1.37 -23.87 17.84
N ALA A 212 -2.16 -24.48 18.73
CA ALA A 212 -1.81 -24.76 20.13
C ALA A 212 -0.64 -25.76 20.33
N THR A 213 0.19 -25.94 19.31
CA THR A 213 1.48 -26.64 19.29
C THR A 213 2.54 -25.92 18.45
N GLY A 214 2.34 -24.62 18.15
CA GLY A 214 2.83 -23.75 17.05
C GLY A 214 4.30 -23.81 16.61
N CYS A 215 4.80 -25.01 16.35
CA CYS A 215 6.20 -25.24 16.01
C CYS A 215 6.48 -24.93 14.54
N GLY A 216 6.76 -23.64 14.28
CA GLY A 216 7.64 -23.23 13.20
C GLY A 216 9.04 -23.87 13.29
N LEU A 217 9.98 -23.44 12.44
CA LEU A 217 11.31 -24.07 12.33
C LEU A 217 12.27 -23.75 13.49
N TYR A 218 11.93 -24.21 14.70
CA TYR A 218 12.74 -24.06 15.90
C TYR A 218 12.95 -25.39 16.65
N GLY A 219 13.90 -25.40 17.59
CA GLY A 219 14.26 -26.59 18.35
C GLY A 219 15.16 -27.57 17.59
N ALA A 220 14.92 -28.87 17.74
CA ALA A 220 15.77 -29.94 17.19
C ALA A 220 14.94 -30.90 16.33
N LEU A 221 14.63 -30.46 15.10
CA LEU A 221 13.89 -31.22 14.10
C LEU A 221 14.72 -32.37 13.50
N SER A 222 14.05 -33.38 12.97
CA SER A 222 14.63 -34.47 12.17
C SER A 222 13.93 -34.59 10.82
N PRO A 223 14.51 -35.30 9.82
CA PRO A 223 13.84 -35.56 8.54
C PRO A 223 12.54 -36.38 8.61
N ASN A 224 12.14 -36.87 9.80
CA ASN A 224 10.85 -37.56 10.00
C ASN A 224 9.73 -36.59 10.36
N ASP A 225 10.07 -35.35 10.72
CA ASP A 225 9.15 -34.31 11.20
C ASP A 225 8.74 -33.35 10.06
N ALA A 226 9.20 -33.61 8.83
CA ALA A 226 8.91 -32.80 7.65
C ALA A 226 7.46 -32.98 7.15
N ASN A 227 6.77 -31.86 6.93
CA ASN A 227 5.38 -31.81 6.45
C ASN A 227 5.23 -32.42 5.04
N VAL A 228 6.25 -32.24 4.20
CA VAL A 228 6.38 -32.80 2.85
C VAL A 228 7.72 -33.51 2.73
N THR A 229 7.75 -34.65 2.03
CA THR A 229 8.97 -35.39 1.68
C THR A 229 8.98 -35.70 0.20
N PHE A 230 10.07 -35.32 -0.48
CA PHE A 230 10.38 -35.73 -1.85
C PHE A 230 11.16 -37.05 -1.84
N THR A 231 10.91 -37.93 -2.81
CA THR A 231 11.70 -39.17 -2.96
C THR A 231 12.29 -39.29 -4.36
N GLY A 232 13.63 -39.26 -4.44
CA GLY A 232 14.42 -39.38 -5.67
C GLY A 232 14.43 -40.78 -6.32
N LEU A 233 15.04 -40.86 -7.50
CA LEU A 233 14.85 -41.99 -8.43
C LEU A 233 15.52 -43.32 -8.02
N ARG A 234 16.63 -43.29 -7.27
CA ARG A 234 17.54 -44.45 -7.15
C ARG A 234 18.05 -44.67 -5.73
N THR A 235 18.31 -45.93 -5.37
CA THR A 235 18.87 -46.36 -4.08
C THR A 235 20.38 -46.10 -3.95
N ASN A 236 20.79 -44.84 -4.15
CA ASN A 236 22.13 -44.22 -4.03
C ASN A 236 22.23 -42.90 -4.82
N SER A 237 21.17 -42.47 -5.53
CA SER A 237 21.07 -41.11 -6.06
C SER A 237 21.03 -40.12 -4.89
N ALA A 238 21.64 -38.96 -5.10
CA ALA A 238 21.38 -37.79 -4.27
C ALA A 238 20.05 -37.19 -4.74
N ALA A 239 18.98 -37.44 -4.00
CA ALA A 239 17.95 -36.42 -3.87
C ALA A 239 18.65 -35.19 -3.28
N GLU A 240 18.60 -34.09 -4.02
CA GLU A 240 19.34 -32.84 -3.80
C GLU A 240 20.87 -32.97 -3.64
N LYS A 241 21.62 -32.76 -4.73
CA LYS A 241 22.93 -32.06 -4.62
C LYS A 241 22.73 -30.55 -4.58
N ALA A 242 21.76 -30.04 -5.33
CA ALA A 242 21.43 -28.62 -5.40
C ALA A 242 19.90 -28.42 -5.32
N LEU A 243 19.51 -27.24 -4.83
CA LEU A 243 18.15 -26.85 -4.46
C LEU A 243 18.01 -25.34 -4.69
N SER A 244 16.93 -24.89 -5.31
CA SER A 244 16.59 -23.46 -5.46
C SER A 244 15.07 -23.27 -5.60
N VAL A 245 14.59 -22.04 -5.47
CA VAL A 245 13.17 -21.63 -5.49
C VAL A 245 12.97 -20.37 -6.33
N GLY A 246 11.75 -20.18 -6.84
CA GLY A 246 11.30 -18.99 -7.57
C GLY A 246 9.91 -19.22 -8.17
N ASP A 247 9.13 -18.17 -8.46
CA ASP A 247 7.84 -18.28 -9.17
C ASP A 247 8.08 -18.34 -10.69
N ILE A 248 8.52 -19.52 -11.15
CA ILE A 248 8.88 -19.84 -12.53
C ILE A 248 7.69 -19.70 -13.50
N ASN A 249 6.46 -19.64 -12.97
CA ASN A 249 5.24 -19.65 -13.75
C ASN A 249 4.25 -18.50 -13.45
N GLY A 250 4.58 -17.58 -12.55
CA GLY A 250 3.80 -16.40 -12.22
C GLY A 250 2.40 -16.70 -11.67
N ASP A 251 2.22 -17.79 -10.91
CA ASP A 251 0.94 -18.11 -10.24
C ASP A 251 0.85 -17.70 -8.77
N GLY A 252 1.89 -17.02 -8.26
CA GLY A 252 1.96 -16.43 -6.93
C GLY A 252 2.45 -17.38 -5.84
N TYR A 253 3.09 -18.49 -6.23
CA TYR A 253 3.68 -19.47 -5.33
C TYR A 253 5.08 -19.83 -5.80
N GLU A 254 6.01 -19.94 -4.83
CA GLU A 254 7.36 -20.46 -5.08
C GLU A 254 7.30 -21.88 -5.67
N ASP A 255 7.87 -22.05 -6.86
CA ASP A 255 8.15 -23.35 -7.47
C ASP A 255 9.49 -23.89 -6.95
N LEU A 256 9.71 -25.22 -7.05
CA LEU A 256 10.91 -25.87 -6.52
C LEU A 256 11.79 -26.48 -7.61
N LEU A 257 13.05 -26.06 -7.67
CA LEU A 257 14.06 -26.54 -8.61
C LEU A 257 15.06 -27.48 -7.90
N LEU A 258 15.08 -28.76 -8.30
CA LEU A 258 15.84 -29.83 -7.66
C LEU A 258 16.92 -30.42 -8.59
N GLY A 259 18.15 -30.58 -8.11
CA GLY A 259 19.26 -31.21 -8.84
C GLY A 259 19.66 -32.60 -8.33
N ASP A 260 19.48 -33.63 -9.17
CA ASP A 260 19.94 -35.02 -8.98
C ASP A 260 21.17 -35.26 -9.87
N SER A 261 22.32 -34.81 -9.38
CA SER A 261 23.62 -34.98 -10.04
C SER A 261 24.09 -36.44 -9.96
N ALA A 262 23.57 -37.29 -10.83
CA ALA A 262 23.82 -38.74 -10.77
C ALA A 262 25.31 -39.10 -10.91
N TRP A 263 25.98 -39.39 -9.79
CA TRP A 263 27.33 -39.94 -9.76
C TRP A 263 27.31 -41.43 -10.10
N ALA A 264 27.17 -41.74 -11.39
CA ALA A 264 27.25 -43.12 -11.88
C ALA A 264 28.65 -43.69 -11.62
N GLU A 265 28.76 -44.70 -10.76
CA GLU A 265 30.01 -45.43 -10.56
C GLU A 265 30.44 -46.11 -11.87
N TRP A 266 31.74 -46.06 -12.16
CA TRP A 266 32.31 -46.54 -13.43
C TRP A 266 32.19 -48.07 -13.59
N GLY A 267 31.04 -48.54 -14.10
CA GLY A 267 30.85 -49.95 -14.45
C GLY A 267 29.41 -50.41 -14.69
N GLU A 268 28.39 -49.67 -14.24
CA GLU A 268 26.99 -50.08 -14.39
C GLU A 268 26.43 -49.63 -15.76
N GLU A 269 26.64 -50.46 -16.79
CA GLU A 269 25.92 -50.39 -18.07
C GLU A 269 24.45 -50.82 -17.88
N ASP A 270 23.64 -49.94 -17.27
CA ASP A 270 22.18 -50.07 -17.19
C ASP A 270 21.56 -49.94 -18.60
N ASP A 271 21.44 -51.11 -19.24
CA ASP A 271 20.67 -51.54 -20.42
C ASP A 271 20.51 -50.63 -21.66
N GLY A 272 21.23 -49.51 -21.71
CA GLY A 272 21.38 -48.63 -22.87
C GLY A 272 20.44 -47.42 -22.88
N LYS A 273 19.91 -47.01 -21.72
CA LYS A 273 19.08 -45.81 -21.57
C LYS A 273 19.35 -45.06 -20.27
N ASP A 274 19.51 -43.75 -20.40
CA ASP A 274 19.25 -42.72 -19.36
C ASP A 274 20.02 -42.83 -18.03
N ALA A 275 20.95 -43.79 -17.90
CA ALA A 275 21.52 -44.19 -16.62
C ALA A 275 22.60 -43.27 -16.03
N ALA A 276 23.32 -42.46 -16.82
CA ALA A 276 24.66 -41.97 -16.41
C ALA A 276 24.84 -40.44 -16.31
N TYR A 277 23.77 -39.64 -16.45
CA TYR A 277 23.91 -38.22 -16.82
C TYR A 277 23.33 -37.19 -15.84
N GLY A 278 22.50 -37.61 -14.88
CA GLY A 278 21.81 -36.73 -13.92
C GLY A 278 20.60 -36.00 -14.52
N ARG A 279 19.88 -35.26 -13.68
CA ARG A 279 18.63 -34.57 -14.03
C ARG A 279 18.35 -33.37 -13.12
N ALA A 280 17.75 -32.31 -13.66
CA ALA A 280 17.00 -31.32 -12.88
C ALA A 280 15.48 -31.59 -12.94
N TYR A 281 14.75 -31.26 -11.88
CA TYR A 281 13.29 -31.31 -11.84
C TYR A 281 12.75 -29.94 -11.48
N ILE A 282 11.71 -29.52 -12.19
CA ILE A 282 10.84 -28.41 -11.78
C ILE A 282 9.59 -29.04 -11.17
N LEU A 283 9.19 -28.56 -9.99
CA LEU A 283 7.96 -28.95 -9.30
C LEU A 283 7.13 -27.69 -9.06
N TYR A 284 5.96 -27.63 -9.67
CA TYR A 284 5.13 -26.42 -9.60
C TYR A 284 4.34 -26.32 -8.28
N GLY A 285 4.27 -25.11 -7.73
CA GLY A 285 3.58 -24.79 -6.49
C GLY A 285 2.04 -24.81 -6.61
N PRO A 286 1.32 -24.73 -5.47
CA PRO A 286 1.80 -24.91 -4.11
C PRO A 286 1.97 -26.40 -3.74
N ILE A 287 3.17 -26.80 -3.30
CA ILE A 287 3.47 -28.19 -2.94
C ILE A 287 2.86 -28.54 -1.57
N THR A 288 1.83 -29.38 -1.57
CA THR A 288 1.01 -29.68 -0.38
C THR A 288 0.98 -31.17 0.03
N ALA A 289 1.77 -32.02 -0.64
CA ALA A 289 1.84 -33.46 -0.35
C ALA A 289 3.20 -34.06 -0.75
N ASN A 290 3.55 -35.22 -0.17
CA ASN A 290 4.75 -35.98 -0.54
C ASN A 290 4.73 -36.40 -2.01
N LEU A 291 5.81 -36.13 -2.75
CA LEU A 291 5.95 -36.43 -4.17
C LEU A 291 7.04 -37.48 -4.43
N ASN A 292 6.79 -38.36 -5.39
CA ASN A 292 7.76 -39.29 -5.93
C ASN A 292 8.31 -38.76 -7.26
N LEU A 293 9.56 -38.32 -7.28
CA LEU A 293 10.18 -37.68 -8.44
C LEU A 293 10.30 -38.59 -9.68
N ASN A 294 9.95 -39.89 -9.56
CA ASN A 294 9.88 -40.84 -10.66
C ASN A 294 8.53 -40.83 -11.42
N SER A 295 7.44 -40.37 -10.79
CA SER A 295 6.09 -40.33 -11.38
C SER A 295 5.42 -38.96 -11.31
N ASP A 296 5.89 -38.10 -10.40
CA ASP A 296 5.20 -36.88 -9.94
C ASP A 296 6.10 -35.65 -10.21
N ASN A 297 6.77 -35.62 -11.38
CA ASN A 297 7.53 -34.47 -11.89
C ASN A 297 6.84 -33.88 -13.13
N ASP A 298 6.83 -32.55 -13.25
CA ASP A 298 6.13 -31.84 -14.33
C ASP A 298 7.01 -31.67 -15.58
N ALA A 299 8.27 -31.26 -15.37
CA ALA A 299 9.27 -31.04 -16.41
C ALA A 299 10.67 -31.52 -15.96
N PRO A 300 11.11 -32.72 -16.39
CA PRO A 300 12.46 -33.21 -16.15
C PRO A 300 13.44 -32.74 -17.24
N ILE A 301 14.53 -32.11 -16.82
CA ILE A 301 15.61 -31.66 -17.70
C ILE A 301 16.80 -32.62 -17.56
N ASP A 302 17.02 -33.45 -18.59
CA ASP A 302 18.03 -34.51 -18.60
C ASP A 302 19.42 -34.01 -19.06
N GLY A 303 20.49 -34.61 -18.54
CA GLY A 303 21.86 -34.35 -19.03
C GLY A 303 22.07 -34.72 -20.51
N GLY A 304 21.37 -35.75 -20.98
CA GLY A 304 21.57 -36.31 -22.33
C GLY A 304 22.98 -36.93 -22.51
N SER A 305 23.24 -37.49 -23.69
CA SER A 305 24.37 -38.42 -23.93
C SER A 305 25.82 -37.89 -23.74
N ARG A 306 26.00 -36.63 -23.33
CA ARG A 306 27.30 -35.92 -23.26
C ARG A 306 27.53 -35.12 -21.97
N THR A 307 26.51 -34.93 -21.15
CA THR A 307 26.61 -34.11 -19.94
C THR A 307 26.79 -35.00 -18.74
N ARG A 308 27.96 -34.94 -18.10
CA ARG A 308 28.15 -35.51 -16.76
C ARG A 308 27.92 -34.39 -15.76
N TRP A 309 27.38 -34.72 -14.59
CA TRP A 309 27.08 -33.74 -13.55
C TRP A 309 26.21 -32.58 -14.09
N ILE A 310 25.07 -32.86 -14.74
CA ILE A 310 24.02 -31.83 -14.87
C ILE A 310 23.41 -31.59 -13.48
N ALA A 311 22.94 -30.37 -13.23
CA ALA A 311 22.27 -29.98 -11.99
C ALA A 311 23.16 -30.22 -10.75
N ASP A 312 24.47 -30.07 -10.97
CA ASP A 312 25.50 -30.08 -9.95
C ASP A 312 25.45 -28.80 -9.10
N SER A 313 25.02 -27.71 -9.74
CA SER A 313 24.39 -26.53 -9.17
C SER A 313 23.14 -26.15 -9.99
N VAL A 314 22.17 -25.50 -9.35
CA VAL A 314 20.96 -24.94 -9.98
C VAL A 314 20.61 -23.61 -9.31
N ALA A 315 19.95 -22.70 -10.02
CA ALA A 315 19.44 -21.44 -9.48
C ALA A 315 18.11 -21.04 -10.14
N SER A 316 17.28 -20.32 -9.39
CA SER A 316 16.03 -19.64 -9.78
C SER A 316 15.82 -18.45 -8.82
N GLY A 317 14.69 -17.74 -8.89
CA GLY A 317 14.40 -16.59 -8.04
C GLY A 317 15.04 -15.27 -8.50
N GLY A 318 15.09 -15.06 -9.82
CA GLY A 318 15.54 -13.83 -10.45
C GLY A 318 15.00 -13.69 -11.88
N ASP A 319 14.87 -12.44 -12.35
CA ASP A 319 14.24 -12.05 -13.62
C ASP A 319 15.26 -11.32 -14.54
N LEU A 320 15.88 -12.09 -15.45
CA LEU A 320 16.95 -11.69 -16.37
C LEU A 320 16.42 -10.99 -17.64
N ASP A 321 15.11 -11.04 -17.95
CA ASP A 321 14.52 -10.32 -19.11
C ASP A 321 13.37 -9.34 -18.79
N GLY A 322 12.97 -9.26 -17.53
CA GLY A 322 12.05 -8.25 -16.99
C GLY A 322 10.59 -8.51 -17.36
N ASP A 323 10.18 -9.78 -17.53
CA ASP A 323 8.80 -10.15 -17.87
C ASP A 323 7.97 -10.63 -16.67
N GLY A 324 8.58 -10.78 -15.49
CA GLY A 324 7.91 -11.10 -14.23
C GLY A 324 7.76 -12.60 -13.95
N PHE A 325 8.60 -13.45 -14.53
CA PHE A 325 8.65 -14.90 -14.28
C PHE A 325 10.10 -15.32 -13.99
N ASP A 326 10.34 -15.98 -12.85
CA ASP A 326 11.71 -16.36 -12.47
C ASP A 326 12.29 -17.40 -13.45
N GLU A 327 13.54 -17.23 -13.90
CA GLU A 327 14.16 -18.21 -14.78
C GLU A 327 14.77 -19.41 -14.04
N ILE A 328 15.15 -20.42 -14.83
CA ILE A 328 15.84 -21.63 -14.38
C ILE A 328 17.25 -21.64 -14.97
N VAL A 329 18.24 -21.77 -14.09
CA VAL A 329 19.65 -21.92 -14.47
C VAL A 329 20.18 -23.25 -13.97
N ILE A 330 20.86 -24.00 -14.84
CA ILE A 330 21.36 -25.35 -14.58
C ILE A 330 22.86 -25.40 -14.88
N GLY A 331 23.66 -25.58 -13.82
CA GLY A 331 25.08 -25.84 -13.91
C GLY A 331 25.37 -27.28 -14.37
N ALA A 332 26.28 -27.40 -15.34
CA ALA A 332 26.71 -28.67 -15.91
C ALA A 332 28.25 -28.72 -16.08
N PRO A 333 29.03 -28.68 -14.97
CA PRO A 333 30.48 -28.47 -14.99
C PRO A 333 31.25 -29.54 -15.77
N ALA A 334 30.79 -30.80 -15.82
CA ALA A 334 31.43 -31.88 -16.58
C ALA A 334 30.74 -32.17 -17.93
N HIS A 335 30.17 -31.14 -18.57
CA HIS A 335 29.67 -31.21 -19.94
C HIS A 335 30.80 -31.36 -20.98
N SER A 336 30.69 -32.35 -21.87
CA SER A 336 31.72 -32.67 -22.89
C SER A 336 31.41 -32.10 -24.28
N GLY A 337 32.09 -31.01 -24.61
CA GLY A 337 31.98 -30.32 -25.89
C GLY A 337 32.63 -31.08 -27.05
N TYR A 338 32.19 -30.78 -28.28
CA TYR A 338 32.90 -31.24 -29.48
C TYR A 338 33.79 -30.11 -30.02
N PRO A 339 35.14 -30.26 -30.10
CA PRO A 339 35.87 -31.53 -30.07
C PRO A 339 36.79 -31.74 -28.85
N TRP A 340 36.28 -32.45 -27.83
CA TRP A 340 37.07 -33.13 -26.78
C TRP A 340 37.76 -32.24 -25.75
N THR A 341 37.19 -31.08 -25.49
CA THR A 341 37.32 -30.41 -24.19
C THR A 341 36.03 -30.57 -23.42
N ASP A 342 36.12 -30.60 -22.10
CA ASP A 342 34.96 -30.46 -21.21
C ASP A 342 34.95 -29.00 -20.72
N PRO A 343 34.38 -28.04 -21.46
CA PRO A 343 34.37 -26.64 -21.05
C PRO A 343 33.51 -26.40 -19.80
N GLY A 344 32.58 -27.32 -19.50
CA GLY A 344 31.40 -27.00 -18.69
C GLY A 344 30.37 -26.21 -19.49
N LEU A 345 29.13 -26.28 -19.02
CA LEU A 345 27.94 -25.68 -19.63
C LEU A 345 27.08 -25.07 -18.51
N VAL A 346 26.48 -23.92 -18.81
CA VAL A 346 25.32 -23.40 -18.07
C VAL A 346 24.16 -23.35 -19.05
N GLY A 347 23.07 -24.07 -18.73
CA GLY A 347 21.80 -23.96 -19.43
C GLY A 347 20.92 -22.92 -18.74
N LEU A 348 20.32 -22.02 -19.51
CA LEU A 348 19.33 -21.04 -19.06
C LEU A 348 18.02 -21.32 -19.79
N GLN A 349 16.94 -21.47 -19.01
CA GLN A 349 15.57 -21.68 -19.47
C GLN A 349 14.69 -20.59 -18.88
N TYR A 350 13.99 -19.83 -19.72
CA TYR A 350 13.12 -18.76 -19.26
C TYR A 350 11.82 -19.28 -18.62
N GLY A 351 11.30 -18.52 -17.66
CA GLY A 351 9.97 -18.71 -17.09
C GLY A 351 8.85 -18.43 -18.10
N ASP A 352 7.66 -18.98 -17.83
CA ASP A 352 6.43 -18.77 -18.62
C ASP A 352 5.21 -19.36 -17.89
N ALA A 353 4.12 -18.59 -17.81
CA ALA A 353 2.79 -19.01 -17.37
C ALA A 353 2.22 -20.24 -18.11
N SER A 354 2.77 -20.65 -19.26
CA SER A 354 2.40 -21.91 -19.91
C SER A 354 2.87 -23.17 -19.17
N LYS A 355 3.79 -23.02 -18.20
CA LYS A 355 4.54 -24.04 -17.46
C LYS A 355 5.37 -24.96 -18.37
N ALA A 356 6.66 -25.11 -18.05
CA ALA A 356 7.53 -26.08 -18.73
C ALA A 356 6.92 -27.48 -18.61
N SER A 357 6.95 -28.27 -19.69
CA SER A 357 6.27 -29.58 -19.69
C SER A 357 6.88 -30.60 -20.65
N GLY A 358 7.04 -31.83 -20.15
CA GLY A 358 7.65 -32.95 -20.88
C GLY A 358 9.18 -32.99 -20.80
N ASN A 359 9.78 -34.05 -21.34
CA ASN A 359 11.22 -34.27 -21.29
C ASN A 359 11.99 -33.38 -22.29
N MET A 360 12.95 -32.63 -21.76
CA MET A 360 13.96 -31.89 -22.52
C MET A 360 15.37 -32.22 -22.01
N THR A 361 16.43 -31.79 -22.70
CA THR A 361 17.80 -31.83 -22.16
C THR A 361 18.33 -30.44 -21.91
N VAL A 362 19.44 -30.32 -21.17
CA VAL A 362 20.16 -29.04 -20.98
C VAL A 362 20.67 -28.41 -22.29
N ASN A 363 20.65 -29.14 -23.42
CA ASN A 363 21.00 -28.62 -24.74
C ASN A 363 19.78 -28.09 -25.52
N ASP A 364 18.58 -28.25 -24.96
CA ASP A 364 17.29 -27.83 -25.51
C ASP A 364 16.68 -26.65 -24.74
N THR A 365 17.37 -26.12 -23.72
CA THR A 365 17.01 -24.88 -23.02
C THR A 365 17.22 -23.67 -23.93
N ASP A 366 16.47 -22.59 -23.70
CA ASP A 366 16.49 -21.38 -24.56
C ASP A 366 17.90 -20.84 -24.85
N ALA A 367 18.79 -20.83 -23.84
CA ALA A 367 20.20 -20.46 -23.99
C ALA A 367 21.16 -21.49 -23.37
N ASN A 368 22.37 -21.54 -23.94
CA ASN A 368 23.48 -22.38 -23.52
C ASN A 368 24.78 -21.57 -23.54
N PHE A 369 25.43 -21.46 -22.38
CA PHE A 369 26.72 -20.79 -22.21
C PHE A 369 27.82 -21.82 -21.97
N PHE A 370 28.79 -21.91 -22.88
CA PHE A 370 29.92 -22.83 -22.78
C PHE A 370 31.15 -22.15 -22.19
N GLY A 371 31.84 -22.82 -21.27
CA GLY A 371 33.07 -22.33 -20.66
C GLY A 371 34.26 -22.17 -21.64
N ASP A 372 35.26 -21.38 -21.24
CA ASP A 372 36.48 -21.16 -22.04
C ASP A 372 37.50 -22.28 -21.83
N ALA A 373 37.40 -23.34 -22.64
CA ALA A 373 38.37 -24.43 -22.66
C ALA A 373 39.66 -23.99 -23.40
N HIS A 374 40.59 -23.40 -22.65
CA HIS A 374 41.76 -22.70 -23.18
C HIS A 374 42.82 -23.64 -23.85
N ASP A 375 42.85 -24.93 -23.51
CA ASP A 375 43.53 -25.99 -24.28
C ASP A 375 42.92 -27.39 -24.01
N SER A 376 43.56 -28.47 -24.47
CA SER A 376 43.03 -29.85 -24.43
C SER A 376 43.31 -30.62 -23.14
N ASP A 377 44.17 -30.11 -22.25
CA ASP A 377 44.65 -30.84 -21.08
C ASP A 377 44.03 -30.30 -19.76
N THR A 378 43.37 -29.14 -19.81
CA THR A 378 42.66 -28.50 -18.68
C THR A 378 41.14 -28.53 -18.89
N ILE A 379 40.40 -28.78 -17.79
CA ILE A 379 38.94 -28.76 -17.72
C ILE A 379 38.56 -27.63 -16.73
N PRO A 380 37.99 -26.49 -17.18
CA PRO A 380 37.74 -25.35 -16.31
C PRO A 380 36.52 -25.53 -15.39
N TYR A 381 35.66 -26.52 -15.68
CA TYR A 381 34.40 -26.82 -14.99
C TYR A 381 33.47 -25.60 -14.88
N PHE A 382 33.14 -24.95 -16.00
CA PHE A 382 32.19 -23.83 -16.02
C PHE A 382 30.77 -24.29 -15.65
N GLY A 383 30.14 -23.60 -14.71
CA GLY A 383 28.88 -24.02 -14.09
C GLY A 383 29.06 -24.89 -12.84
N ASP A 384 30.25 -24.94 -12.22
CA ASP A 384 30.47 -25.56 -10.90
C ASP A 384 29.49 -24.98 -9.87
N HIS A 385 29.38 -23.65 -9.85
CA HIS A 385 28.33 -22.91 -9.19
C HIS A 385 27.71 -21.88 -10.15
N VAL A 386 26.38 -21.80 -10.13
CA VAL A 386 25.55 -20.78 -10.79
C VAL A 386 24.66 -20.15 -9.74
N THR A 387 24.41 -18.84 -9.85
CA THR A 387 23.50 -18.09 -8.97
C THR A 387 23.05 -16.81 -9.64
N PHE A 388 21.83 -16.36 -9.35
CA PHE A 388 21.46 -14.97 -9.60
C PHE A 388 22.17 -14.08 -8.57
N VAL A 389 22.51 -12.86 -8.99
CA VAL A 389 23.23 -11.86 -8.17
C VAL A 389 22.50 -10.52 -8.08
N GLY A 390 21.27 -10.48 -8.61
CA GLY A 390 20.46 -9.27 -8.71
C GLY A 390 21.01 -8.31 -9.76
N ASP A 391 20.38 -7.15 -9.92
CA ASP A 391 20.96 -6.06 -10.71
C ASP A 391 22.27 -5.57 -10.07
N LEU A 392 23.43 -5.93 -10.66
CA LEU A 392 24.76 -5.45 -10.27
C LEU A 392 25.16 -4.18 -11.04
N ASN A 393 24.39 -3.77 -12.06
CA ASN A 393 24.84 -2.83 -13.08
C ASN A 393 24.01 -1.53 -13.15
N GLY A 394 22.81 -1.54 -12.56
CA GLY A 394 21.90 -0.42 -12.42
C GLY A 394 20.98 -0.19 -13.64
N ASP A 395 20.68 -1.23 -14.43
CA ASP A 395 19.81 -1.13 -15.61
C ASP A 395 18.41 -1.76 -15.47
N GLY A 396 18.13 -2.40 -14.32
CA GLY A 396 16.78 -2.83 -13.91
C GLY A 396 16.39 -4.25 -14.32
N TYR A 397 17.36 -5.13 -14.55
CA TYR A 397 17.20 -6.57 -14.75
C TYR A 397 18.17 -7.30 -13.81
N ASP A 398 17.83 -8.50 -13.37
CA ASP A 398 18.78 -9.27 -12.56
C ASP A 398 19.93 -9.80 -13.42
N ASP A 399 21.13 -9.89 -12.85
CA ASP A 399 22.31 -10.46 -13.52
C ASP A 399 22.56 -11.91 -13.06
N LEU A 400 23.13 -12.73 -13.95
CA LEU A 400 23.47 -14.14 -13.71
C LEU A 400 24.99 -14.32 -13.53
N ALA A 401 25.42 -14.84 -12.37
CA ALA A 401 26.81 -15.23 -12.14
C ALA A 401 27.04 -16.74 -12.28
N ALA A 402 28.18 -17.12 -12.87
CA ALA A 402 28.60 -18.51 -13.02
C ALA A 402 30.12 -18.68 -12.87
N SER A 403 30.56 -19.71 -12.14
CA SER A 403 31.98 -19.97 -11.87
C SER A 403 32.60 -21.03 -12.78
N ALA A 404 33.92 -20.94 -12.93
CA ALA A 404 34.80 -21.93 -13.54
C ALA A 404 36.06 -22.07 -12.66
N PRO A 405 35.98 -22.76 -11.51
CA PRO A 405 37.02 -22.71 -10.47
C PRO A 405 38.34 -23.38 -10.85
N TYR A 406 38.35 -24.17 -11.94
CA TYR A 406 39.56 -24.81 -12.48
C TYR A 406 40.07 -24.10 -13.75
N PHE A 407 39.64 -22.87 -13.99
CA PHE A 407 40.16 -22.03 -15.07
C PHE A 407 41.67 -21.73 -14.88
N ASP A 408 42.39 -21.71 -16.00
CA ASP A 408 43.84 -21.60 -16.10
C ASP A 408 44.27 -20.31 -16.83
N ILE A 409 45.38 -19.71 -16.42
CA ILE A 409 45.93 -18.50 -17.08
C ILE A 409 47.38 -18.64 -17.53
N TYR A 410 47.68 -18.08 -18.70
CA TYR A 410 49.03 -18.05 -19.26
C TYR A 410 49.82 -16.80 -18.85
N GLU A 411 50.90 -17.01 -18.09
CA GLU A 411 51.88 -15.99 -17.66
C GLU A 411 52.70 -15.50 -18.87
N HIS A 412 52.07 -14.64 -19.71
CA HIS A 412 52.43 -14.13 -21.05
C HIS A 412 51.91 -14.95 -22.27
N LYS A 413 51.03 -14.33 -23.07
CA LYS A 413 50.31 -14.88 -24.26
C LYS A 413 51.17 -15.28 -25.50
N SER A 414 52.39 -15.79 -25.34
CA SER A 414 53.20 -16.30 -26.48
C SER A 414 54.26 -17.35 -26.12
N TRP A 415 54.78 -17.35 -24.89
CA TRP A 415 55.76 -18.34 -24.38
C TRP A 415 55.59 -18.53 -22.86
N GLY A 416 54.36 -18.36 -22.36
CA GLY A 416 54.09 -18.20 -20.94
C GLY A 416 54.13 -19.50 -20.15
N LYS A 417 54.36 -19.37 -18.85
CA LYS A 417 54.13 -20.44 -17.88
C LYS A 417 52.62 -20.54 -17.61
N LEU A 418 52.08 -21.74 -17.65
CA LEU A 418 50.69 -21.99 -17.25
C LEU A 418 50.58 -21.86 -15.72
N ILE A 419 49.58 -21.12 -15.27
CA ILE A 419 49.17 -21.01 -13.86
C ILE A 419 47.85 -21.75 -13.77
N TYR A 420 47.91 -22.92 -13.15
CA TYR A 420 46.81 -23.87 -13.05
C TYR A 420 45.82 -23.51 -11.93
N ASP A 421 44.55 -23.88 -12.09
CA ASP A 421 43.52 -23.85 -11.03
C ASP A 421 43.39 -22.45 -10.37
N VAL A 422 43.46 -21.36 -11.15
CA VAL A 422 43.28 -20.00 -10.58
C VAL A 422 41.81 -19.69 -10.32
N GLY A 423 40.93 -20.25 -11.15
CA GLY A 423 39.48 -20.04 -11.12
C GLY A 423 39.03 -18.73 -11.75
N ALA A 424 37.79 -18.70 -12.19
CA ALA A 424 37.13 -17.54 -12.77
C ALA A 424 35.65 -17.48 -12.34
N VAL A 425 35.11 -16.27 -12.32
CA VAL A 425 33.67 -15.99 -12.22
C VAL A 425 33.31 -15.07 -13.38
N TYR A 426 32.16 -15.34 -14.00
CA TYR A 426 31.61 -14.59 -15.12
C TYR A 426 30.22 -14.10 -14.74
N VAL A 427 29.92 -12.84 -15.06
CA VAL A 427 28.56 -12.28 -14.94
C VAL A 427 28.01 -12.06 -16.34
N ILE A 428 26.87 -12.68 -16.62
CA ILE A 428 26.08 -12.55 -17.83
C ILE A 428 24.94 -11.59 -17.49
N ALA A 429 24.91 -10.44 -18.17
CA ALA A 429 23.98 -9.39 -17.80
C ALA A 429 22.54 -9.68 -18.24
N GLY A 430 21.59 -9.21 -17.45
CA GLY A 430 20.17 -9.17 -17.81
C GLY A 430 19.88 -8.21 -18.96
N SER A 431 18.73 -8.38 -19.61
CA SER A 431 18.03 -7.37 -20.43
C SER A 431 16.75 -7.96 -21.03
N ALA A 432 15.78 -7.11 -21.36
CA ALA A 432 14.60 -7.42 -22.20
C ALA A 432 14.91 -7.84 -23.67
N THR A 433 16.08 -8.41 -23.92
CA THR A 433 16.41 -9.17 -25.13
C THR A 433 17.02 -10.50 -24.72
N ARG A 434 16.16 -11.53 -24.56
CA ARG A 434 16.54 -12.89 -24.16
C ARG A 434 17.80 -13.40 -24.85
N HIS A 435 18.71 -13.94 -24.04
CA HIS A 435 19.82 -14.77 -24.55
C HIS A 435 19.21 -15.98 -25.26
N THR A 436 19.77 -16.38 -26.41
CA THR A 436 19.21 -17.50 -27.20
C THR A 436 20.28 -18.32 -27.90
N GLY A 437 20.11 -19.64 -27.88
CA GLY A 437 20.99 -20.60 -28.56
C GLY A 437 22.33 -20.78 -27.84
N GLN A 438 23.37 -21.09 -28.62
CA GLN A 438 24.66 -21.57 -28.11
C GLN A 438 25.78 -20.54 -28.28
N SER A 439 26.38 -20.11 -27.16
CA SER A 439 27.44 -19.10 -27.08
C SER A 439 28.55 -19.51 -26.11
N TYR A 440 29.77 -19.01 -26.29
CA TYR A 440 30.80 -19.12 -25.25
C TYR A 440 30.65 -17.99 -24.24
N VAL A 441 30.92 -18.25 -22.96
CA VAL A 441 30.79 -17.27 -21.88
C VAL A 441 31.63 -16.00 -22.14
N ASN A 442 32.82 -16.16 -22.73
CA ASN A 442 33.69 -15.05 -23.15
C ASN A 442 33.09 -14.11 -24.21
N ASP A 443 32.06 -14.54 -24.96
CA ASP A 443 31.39 -13.74 -26.00
C ASP A 443 30.14 -13.00 -25.46
N VAL A 444 29.65 -13.33 -24.26
CA VAL A 444 28.39 -12.81 -23.68
C VAL A 444 28.53 -12.17 -22.29
N ALA A 445 29.51 -12.55 -21.49
CA ALA A 445 29.68 -12.03 -20.13
C ALA A 445 30.10 -10.55 -20.14
N GLY A 446 29.34 -9.71 -19.43
CA GLY A 446 29.65 -8.29 -19.27
C GLY A 446 30.84 -8.04 -18.34
N LEU A 447 31.03 -8.93 -17.37
CA LEU A 447 32.13 -8.91 -16.40
C LEU A 447 32.74 -10.32 -16.28
N SER A 448 34.08 -10.37 -16.15
CA SER A 448 34.82 -11.60 -15.88
C SER A 448 35.93 -11.30 -14.88
N ILE A 449 35.94 -12.04 -13.77
CA ILE A 449 36.86 -11.90 -12.64
C ILE A 449 37.68 -13.19 -12.58
N THR A 450 39.01 -13.08 -12.60
CA THR A 450 39.92 -14.23 -12.65
C THR A 450 40.88 -14.23 -11.47
N GLY A 451 41.12 -15.40 -10.89
CA GLY A 451 42.16 -15.59 -9.89
C GLY A 451 43.55 -15.33 -10.46
N THR A 452 44.53 -15.06 -9.58
CA THR A 452 45.89 -14.64 -10.00
C THR A 452 47.02 -15.51 -9.47
N VAL A 453 46.73 -16.49 -8.60
CA VAL A 453 47.73 -17.43 -8.05
C VAL A 453 47.27 -18.87 -8.26
N LYS A 454 48.25 -19.77 -8.42
CA LYS A 454 48.03 -21.19 -8.73
C LYS A 454 47.25 -21.89 -7.59
N ASP A 455 46.27 -22.69 -7.95
CA ASP A 455 45.41 -23.46 -7.02
C ASP A 455 44.59 -22.58 -6.05
N ASP A 456 44.33 -21.32 -6.40
CA ASP A 456 43.47 -20.43 -5.60
C ASP A 456 41.97 -20.77 -5.75
N ARG A 457 41.55 -21.28 -6.92
CA ARG A 457 40.18 -21.67 -7.27
C ARG A 457 39.11 -20.67 -6.83
N LEU A 458 39.14 -19.49 -7.44
CA LEU A 458 38.11 -18.46 -7.28
C LEU A 458 36.73 -19.00 -7.73
N GLY A 459 35.68 -18.81 -6.92
CA GLY A 459 34.30 -19.21 -7.22
C GLY A 459 33.98 -20.70 -7.06
N LEU A 460 34.85 -21.47 -6.41
CA LEU A 460 34.62 -22.90 -6.10
C LEU A 460 33.51 -23.09 -5.05
N GLU A 461 32.62 -24.07 -5.26
CA GLU A 461 31.66 -24.61 -4.26
C GLU A 461 30.84 -23.55 -3.48
N GLN A 462 29.69 -23.11 -4.03
CA GLN A 462 28.84 -22.04 -3.44
C GLN A 462 29.65 -20.77 -3.09
N GLY A 463 30.63 -20.46 -3.93
CA GLY A 463 31.62 -19.41 -3.73
C GLY A 463 31.24 -18.05 -4.31
N ILE A 464 29.96 -17.79 -4.57
CA ILE A 464 29.40 -16.49 -5.00
C ILE A 464 28.20 -16.20 -4.07
N SER A 465 27.91 -14.93 -3.78
CA SER A 465 26.69 -14.57 -3.03
C SER A 465 25.44 -14.59 -3.88
N GLU A 466 24.32 -14.90 -3.24
CA GLU A 466 22.96 -14.47 -3.62
C GLU A 466 22.87 -12.92 -3.66
N PRO A 467 21.79 -12.33 -4.21
CA PRO A 467 21.61 -10.87 -4.28
C PRO A 467 21.68 -10.20 -2.90
N ILE A 468 22.47 -9.14 -2.76
CA ILE A 468 22.68 -8.44 -1.49
C ILE A 468 23.24 -7.01 -1.69
N ASP A 469 22.75 -6.02 -0.95
CA ASP A 469 23.39 -4.70 -0.80
C ASP A 469 24.11 -4.65 0.56
N LEU A 470 25.44 -4.51 0.57
CA LEU A 470 26.27 -4.52 1.80
C LEU A 470 26.79 -3.13 2.21
N ASP A 471 26.77 -2.16 1.31
CA ASP A 471 27.33 -0.81 1.45
C ASP A 471 26.23 0.27 1.60
N GLY A 472 25.05 0.03 1.03
CA GLY A 472 23.84 0.84 1.13
C GLY A 472 23.64 1.84 -0.01
N ASP A 473 24.27 1.63 -1.19
CA ASP A 473 24.13 2.52 -2.35
C ASP A 473 22.91 2.21 -3.25
N GLY A 474 22.29 1.04 -3.08
CA GLY A 474 21.10 0.60 -3.80
C GLY A 474 21.35 -0.23 -5.07
N LEU A 475 22.58 -0.66 -5.32
CA LEU A 475 22.93 -1.76 -6.24
C LEU A 475 23.20 -3.05 -5.46
N ASN A 476 23.25 -4.19 -6.16
CA ASN A 476 23.74 -5.42 -5.55
C ASN A 476 25.28 -5.49 -5.56
N ASP A 477 25.83 -6.10 -4.53
CA ASP A 477 27.25 -6.38 -4.31
C ASP A 477 27.60 -7.82 -4.69
N LEU A 478 28.76 -8.02 -5.33
CA LEU A 478 29.23 -9.33 -5.79
C LEU A 478 30.30 -9.92 -4.86
N VAL A 479 29.89 -10.69 -3.85
CA VAL A 479 30.82 -11.35 -2.93
C VAL A 479 31.34 -12.64 -3.54
N ILE A 480 32.68 -12.82 -3.59
CA ILE A 480 33.31 -14.02 -4.17
C ILE A 480 34.29 -14.69 -3.19
N GLY A 481 34.08 -15.98 -2.96
CA GLY A 481 34.96 -16.87 -2.21
C GLY A 481 36.17 -17.34 -3.01
N GLN A 482 37.33 -17.40 -2.37
CA GLN A 482 38.58 -17.91 -2.93
C GLN A 482 39.18 -18.97 -1.99
N PHE A 483 39.31 -20.21 -2.46
CA PHE A 483 39.72 -21.36 -1.65
C PHE A 483 41.19 -21.27 -1.17
N GLY A 484 42.11 -20.91 -2.07
CA GLY A 484 43.50 -20.56 -1.72
C GLY A 484 44.37 -21.73 -1.24
N ALA A 485 44.59 -22.77 -2.05
CA ALA A 485 45.26 -24.00 -1.60
C ALA A 485 46.73 -23.83 -1.13
N PHE A 486 47.39 -22.72 -1.50
CA PHE A 486 48.76 -22.38 -1.06
C PHE A 486 48.88 -21.07 -0.28
N GLN A 487 47.75 -20.43 0.07
CA GLN A 487 47.70 -19.24 0.91
C GLN A 487 46.71 -19.44 2.07
N ARG A 488 46.07 -18.37 2.55
CA ARG A 488 44.79 -18.49 3.24
C ARG A 488 43.71 -18.17 2.23
N GLY A 489 42.63 -18.94 2.21
CA GLY A 489 41.43 -18.53 1.51
C GLY A 489 40.93 -17.17 2.01
N SER A 490 40.25 -16.45 1.13
CA SER A 490 39.74 -15.10 1.36
C SER A 490 38.38 -14.91 0.70
N VAL A 491 37.61 -13.96 1.22
CA VAL A 491 36.39 -13.47 0.61
C VAL A 491 36.70 -12.09 0.03
N HIS A 492 36.24 -11.84 -1.19
CA HIS A 492 36.35 -10.55 -1.87
C HIS A 492 34.97 -9.90 -1.99
N LEU A 493 34.97 -8.58 -1.89
CA LEU A 493 33.91 -7.62 -2.17
C LEU A 493 34.61 -6.53 -3.01
#